data_AF-A0A0M9GIC5-F1
#
_entry.id   AF-A0A0M9GIC5-F1
#
_cell.length_a   1.000
_cell.length_b   1.000
_cell.length_c   1.000
_cell.angle_alpha   90.00
_cell.angle_beta   90.00
_cell.angle_gamma   90.00
#
_symmetry.space_group_name_H-M   'P 1'
#
loop_
_entity.id
_entity.type
_entity.pdbx_description
1 polymer ?
#
loop_
_entity_poly.entity_id
_entity_poly.type
_entity_poly.pdbx_seq_one_letter_code
_entity_poly.pdbx_strand_id
1 'polypeptide(L)'
;MEYIAKYILGQDVPYTPYSNSDVTQNVIAAKGRGEVRPVWELFYNHYVVLKGLKAPYVTAAAQKVRPEGGGGNYGPNSGGYDQLGYGTLTFTLKAKP
;
A
#
# COMPACT_ATOMS: atom_id res chain seq x y z
N MET A 1 5.64 4.53 -3.02
CA MET A 1 4.88 3.74 -2.03
C MET A 1 4.80 4.38 -0.66
N GLU A 2 5.89 4.88 -0.10
CA GLU A 2 5.90 5.45 1.25
C GLU A 2 4.87 6.57 1.48
N TYR A 3 4.76 7.51 0.54
CA TYR A 3 3.74 8.57 0.56
C TYR A 3 2.31 8.01 0.61
N ILE A 4 2.01 7.01 -0.23
CA ILE A 4 0.69 6.38 -0.31
C ILE A 4 0.40 5.60 0.97
N ALA A 5 1.38 4.85 1.47
CA ALA A 5 1.26 4.10 2.72
C ALA A 5 0.95 5.04 3.90
N LYS A 6 1.66 6.17 4.00
CA LYS A 6 1.38 7.19 5.00
C LYS A 6 -0.07 7.67 4.94
N TYR A 7 -0.54 8.03 3.74
CA TYR A 7 -1.90 8.54 3.57
C TYR A 7 -2.99 7.49 3.89
N ILE A 8 -2.83 6.25 3.41
CA ILE A 8 -3.75 5.14 3.67
C ILE A 8 -3.75 4.73 5.15
N LEU A 9 -2.63 4.90 5.86
CA LEU A 9 -2.57 4.72 7.31
C LEU A 9 -3.25 5.85 8.11
N GLY A 10 -3.96 6.76 7.43
CA GLY A 10 -4.72 7.84 8.06
C GLY A 10 -3.87 9.05 8.45
N GLN A 11 -2.59 9.10 8.06
CA GLN A 11 -1.71 10.23 8.32
C GLN A 11 -1.82 11.27 7.21
N ASP A 12 -1.46 12.52 7.51
CA ASP A 12 -1.49 13.60 6.52
C ASP A 12 -0.23 13.62 5.66
N VAL A 13 -0.43 14.04 4.41
CA VAL A 13 0.60 14.11 3.38
C VAL A 13 0.47 15.42 2.59
N PRO A 14 1.57 16.01 2.12
CA PRO A 14 1.50 17.20 1.29
C PRO A 14 0.89 16.86 -0.07
N TYR A 15 -0.09 17.64 -0.53
CA TYR A 15 -0.71 17.48 -1.84
C TYR A 15 -0.59 18.75 -2.65
N THR A 16 -0.18 18.62 -3.91
CA THR A 16 -0.18 19.72 -4.88
C THR A 16 -1.41 19.57 -5.77
N PRO A 17 -2.25 20.60 -5.90
CA PRO A 17 -3.38 20.59 -6.83
C PRO A 17 -2.95 20.11 -8.22
N TYR A 18 -3.71 19.18 -8.75
CA TYR A 18 -3.44 18.57 -10.04
C TYR A 18 -4.53 18.97 -11.04
N SER A 19 -4.15 19.32 -12.26
CA SER A 19 -5.09 19.56 -13.36
C SER A 19 -4.59 18.88 -14.62
N ASN A 20 -5.50 18.26 -15.35
CA ASN A 20 -5.26 17.76 -16.70
C ASN A 20 -6.38 18.23 -17.65
N SER A 21 -6.44 17.70 -18.86
CA SER A 21 -7.41 18.10 -19.87
C SER A 21 -8.87 17.77 -19.53
N ASP A 22 -9.12 16.93 -18.53
CA ASP A 22 -10.44 16.43 -18.16
C ASP A 22 -10.88 16.93 -16.77
N VAL A 23 -9.98 17.00 -15.80
CA VAL A 23 -10.33 17.30 -14.39
C VAL A 23 -9.29 18.16 -13.69
N THR A 24 -9.78 19.01 -12.79
CA THR A 24 -9.00 19.70 -11.75
C THR A 24 -9.30 19.08 -10.38
N GLN A 25 -8.25 18.64 -9.69
CA GLN A 25 -8.29 18.05 -8.35
C GLN A 25 -7.52 18.98 -7.40
N ASN A 26 -8.26 19.81 -6.66
CA ASN A 26 -7.66 20.80 -5.75
C ASN A 26 -7.24 20.22 -4.40
N VAL A 27 -7.79 19.07 -4.02
CA VAL A 27 -7.55 18.40 -2.75
C VAL A 27 -7.30 16.92 -2.97
N ILE A 28 -6.51 16.32 -2.08
CA ILE A 28 -6.31 14.88 -2.09
C ILE A 28 -7.64 14.15 -1.82
N ALA A 29 -7.88 13.05 -2.54
CA ALA A 29 -9.12 12.31 -2.42
C ALA A 29 -9.25 11.66 -1.03
N ALA A 30 -10.35 11.94 -0.33
CA ALA A 30 -10.69 11.24 0.92
C ALA A 30 -11.27 9.83 0.67
N LYS A 31 -11.89 9.62 -0.50
CA LYS A 31 -12.45 8.32 -0.90
C LYS A 31 -11.32 7.28 -1.01
N GLY A 32 -11.51 6.14 -0.35
CA GLY A 32 -10.53 5.05 -0.31
C GLY A 32 -9.41 5.22 0.72
N ARG A 33 -9.37 6.33 1.46
CA ARG A 33 -8.43 6.50 2.58
C ARG A 33 -8.73 5.46 3.65
N GLY A 34 -7.71 4.72 4.09
CA GLY A 34 -7.87 3.64 5.07
C GLY A 34 -8.17 2.26 4.48
N GLU A 35 -8.45 2.16 3.18
CA GLU A 35 -8.70 0.87 2.54
C GLU A 35 -7.47 -0.05 2.65
N VAL A 36 -7.73 -1.29 3.03
CA VAL A 36 -6.73 -2.34 3.14
C VAL A 36 -6.65 -3.06 1.80
N ARG A 37 -5.44 -3.23 1.27
CA ARG A 37 -5.16 -3.92 -0.01
C ARG A 37 -3.98 -4.86 0.15
N PRO A 38 -3.93 -6.01 -0.52
CA PRO A 38 -2.88 -7.00 -0.32
C PRO A 38 -1.73 -6.83 -1.31
N VAL A 39 -1.02 -5.71 -1.15
CA VAL A 39 0.11 -5.33 -2.01
C VAL A 39 1.35 -4.97 -1.20
N TRP A 40 1.23 -4.86 0.12
CA TRP A 40 2.24 -4.25 0.96
C TRP A 40 3.43 -5.18 1.19
N GLU A 41 3.20 -6.50 1.14
CA GLU A 41 4.26 -7.48 1.29
C GLU A 41 5.33 -7.41 0.22
N LEU A 42 4.91 -7.24 -1.05
CA LEU A 42 5.81 -7.08 -2.18
C LEU A 42 6.75 -5.87 -1.95
N PHE A 43 6.17 -4.73 -1.56
CA PHE A 43 6.94 -3.50 -1.37
C PHE A 43 7.83 -3.53 -0.13
N TYR A 44 7.35 -4.08 0.98
CA TYR A 44 8.15 -4.25 2.19
C TYR A 44 9.37 -5.11 1.89
N ASN A 45 9.19 -6.29 1.31
CA ASN A 45 10.30 -7.21 1.07
C ASN A 45 11.27 -6.66 0.02
N HIS A 46 10.78 -5.97 -1.01
CA HIS A 46 11.66 -5.36 -2.01
C HIS A 46 12.46 -4.18 -1.44
N TYR A 47 11.81 -3.21 -0.79
CA TYR A 47 12.49 -1.96 -0.40
C TYR A 47 13.16 -2.04 0.98
N VAL A 48 12.52 -2.68 1.96
CA VAL A 48 13.04 -2.75 3.33
C VAL A 48 14.04 -3.90 3.44
N VAL A 49 13.64 -5.12 3.08
CA VAL A 49 14.48 -6.31 3.30
C VAL A 49 15.60 -6.41 2.26
N LEU A 50 15.27 -6.38 0.97
CA LEU A 50 16.27 -6.57 -0.09
C LEU A 50 17.18 -5.35 -0.25
N LYS A 51 16.60 -4.13 -0.30
CA LYS A 51 17.34 -2.88 -0.53
C LYS A 51 17.82 -2.18 0.74
N GLY A 52 17.36 -2.56 1.93
CA GLY A 52 17.80 -1.96 3.20
C GLY A 52 17.34 -0.51 3.43
N LEU A 53 16.29 -0.06 2.72
CA LEU A 53 15.80 1.31 2.85
C LEU A 53 14.90 1.46 4.08
N LYS A 54 14.93 2.65 4.69
CA LYS A 54 13.98 3.03 5.73
C LYS A 54 12.65 3.44 5.09
N ALA A 55 11.65 2.57 5.21
CA ALA A 55 10.28 2.82 4.75
C ALA A 55 9.27 2.50 5.89
N PRO A 56 9.21 3.34 6.94
CA PRO A 56 8.39 3.07 8.12
C PRO A 56 6.90 2.90 7.83
N TYR A 57 6.32 3.68 6.91
CA TYR A 57 4.90 3.58 6.58
C TYR A 57 4.58 2.35 5.74
N VAL A 58 5.43 1.98 4.77
CA VAL A 58 5.30 0.68 4.08
C VAL A 58 5.43 -0.47 5.06
N THR A 59 6.35 -0.38 6.03
CA THR A 59 6.51 -1.39 7.09
C THR A 59 5.26 -1.51 7.94
N ALA A 60 4.71 -0.39 8.41
CA ALA A 60 3.47 -0.36 9.20
C ALA A 60 2.26 -0.85 8.40
N ALA A 61 2.17 -0.52 7.11
CA ALA A 61 1.12 -1.02 6.24
C ALA A 61 1.22 -2.55 6.07
N ALA A 62 2.41 -3.09 5.77
CA ALA A 62 2.61 -4.54 5.68
C ALA A 62 2.27 -5.24 7.01
N GLN A 63 2.68 -4.68 8.16
CA GLN A 63 2.32 -5.21 9.47
C GLN A 63 0.81 -5.20 9.73
N LYS A 64 0.09 -4.14 9.31
CA LYS A 64 -1.36 -4.03 9.49
C LYS A 64 -2.14 -5.05 8.65
N VAL A 65 -1.65 -5.39 7.45
CA VAL A 65 -2.37 -6.28 6.52
C VAL A 65 -2.00 -7.75 6.71
N ARG A 66 -0.82 -8.04 7.27
CA ARG A 66 -0.33 -9.41 7.48
C ARG A 66 -1.24 -10.26 8.39
N PRO A 67 -1.39 -11.56 8.09
CA PRO A 67 -1.03 -12.18 6.81
C PRO A 67 -1.97 -11.70 5.70
N GLU A 68 -1.43 -11.39 4.52
CA GLU A 68 -2.28 -11.05 3.38
C GLU A 68 -3.14 -12.27 2.98
N GLY A 69 -4.45 -12.08 2.95
CA GLY A 69 -5.44 -13.02 2.38
C GLY A 69 -5.68 -12.81 0.88
N GLY A 70 -6.50 -13.66 0.27
CA GLY A 70 -6.71 -13.72 -1.18
C GLY A 70 -7.71 -12.72 -1.77
N GLY A 71 -8.00 -12.90 -3.06
CA GLY A 71 -9.03 -12.13 -3.77
C GLY A 71 -10.41 -12.26 -3.11
N GLY A 72 -11.09 -11.12 -2.92
CA GLY A 72 -12.38 -11.03 -2.22
C GLY A 72 -12.30 -10.68 -0.72
N ASN A 73 -11.12 -10.77 -0.09
CA ASN A 73 -10.93 -10.32 1.30
C ASN A 73 -10.92 -8.79 1.44
N TYR A 74 -10.78 -8.05 0.33
CA TYR A 74 -10.57 -6.59 0.31
C TYR A 74 -11.69 -5.85 -0.43
N GLY A 75 -12.89 -6.40 -0.34
CA GLY A 75 -14.11 -5.85 -0.93
C GLY A 75 -14.51 -6.53 -2.25
N PRO A 76 -15.77 -6.32 -2.69
CA PRO A 76 -16.36 -7.03 -3.83
C PRO A 76 -16.07 -6.38 -5.19
N ASN A 77 -15.35 -5.26 -5.21
CA ASN A 77 -15.06 -4.49 -6.42
C ASN A 77 -13.67 -4.84 -6.97
N SER A 78 -13.33 -4.35 -8.18
CA SER A 78 -12.03 -4.60 -8.86
C SER A 78 -10.85 -4.52 -7.90
N GLY A 79 -10.87 -3.55 -7.00
CA GLY A 79 -9.83 -3.33 -6.02
C GLY A 79 -9.46 -4.52 -5.12
N GLY A 80 -10.41 -5.42 -4.84
CA GLY A 80 -10.16 -6.65 -4.09
C GLY A 80 -9.63 -7.81 -4.93
N TYR A 81 -9.48 -7.61 -6.23
CA TYR A 81 -9.03 -8.60 -7.21
C TYR A 81 -7.79 -8.15 -8.01
N ASP A 82 -7.42 -6.87 -7.94
CA ASP A 82 -6.22 -6.32 -8.62
C ASP A 82 -4.92 -7.02 -8.16
N GLN A 83 -4.91 -7.57 -6.95
CA GLN A 83 -3.82 -8.38 -6.41
C GLN A 83 -4.35 -9.73 -5.91
N LEU A 84 -3.59 -10.81 -6.14
CA LEU A 84 -3.92 -12.15 -5.65
C LEU A 84 -3.92 -12.25 -4.12
N GLY A 85 -3.08 -11.44 -3.47
CA GLY A 85 -3.02 -11.25 -2.03
C GLY A 85 -2.35 -12.32 -1.18
N TYR A 86 -1.65 -13.29 -1.76
CA TYR A 86 -0.83 -14.24 -1.01
C TYR A 86 0.61 -13.74 -0.76
N GLY A 87 0.82 -12.43 -0.67
CA GLY A 87 2.14 -11.83 -0.67
C GLY A 87 3.00 -12.20 0.54
N THR A 88 2.36 -12.43 1.70
CA THR A 88 3.07 -12.91 2.90
C THR A 88 3.73 -14.27 2.65
N LEU A 89 3.12 -15.12 1.83
CA LEU A 89 3.69 -16.40 1.43
C LEU A 89 4.70 -16.23 0.28
N THR A 90 4.35 -15.47 -0.76
CA THR A 90 5.10 -15.49 -2.03
C THR A 90 6.26 -14.50 -2.10
N PHE A 91 6.26 -13.44 -1.29
CA PHE A 91 7.27 -12.37 -1.37
C PHE A 91 8.15 -12.25 -0.13
N THR A 92 7.85 -12.95 0.95
CA THR A 92 8.65 -12.87 2.18
C THR A 92 10.08 -13.35 1.93
N LEU A 93 11.03 -12.42 2.09
CA LEU A 93 12.45 -12.71 2.04
C LEU A 93 12.99 -12.91 3.45
N LYS A 94 14.02 -13.75 3.58
CA LYS A 94 14.76 -13.85 4.84
C LYS A 94 15.46 -12.51 5.11
N ALA A 95 15.35 -12.00 6.34
CA ALA A 95 16.15 -10.87 6.77
C ALA A 95 17.63 -11.20 6.58
N LYS A 96 18.42 -10.24 6.06
CA LYS A 96 19.87 -10.38 6.00
C LYS A 96 20.39 -10.50 7.46
N PRO A 97 21.34 -11.41 7.73
CA PRO A 97 21.90 -11.56 9.07
C PRO A 97 22.57 -10.27 9.57
#